data_AF-A0A7J6UDQ7-F1
#
_entry.id   AF-A0A7J6UDQ7-F1
#
_cell.length_a   1.000
_cell.length_b   1.000
_cell.length_c   1.000
_cell.angle_alpha   90.00
_cell.angle_beta   90.00
_cell.angle_gamma   90.00
#
_symmetry.space_group_name_H-M   'P 1'
#
loop_
_entity.id
_entity.type
_entity.pdbx_description
1 polymer ?
#
loop_
_entity_poly.entity_id
_entity_poly.type
_entity_poly.pdbx_seq_one_letter_code
_entity_poly.pdbx_strand_id
1 'polypeptide(L)'
;MQLARLDGMMEGLVRRQQHAIRDKEVGYESWAYMPVTFLVLYELNSNSEIGEIESAVTTEVQKEDPLRISRYPMAEETKCSALIKLTHDDLIVSHNTWTTYTEMLRVYKSFSFPHVQHSSIRSRQLSMSSYPGYFSSTDDWLIVRGWRVPSILA
;
A
#
# COMPACT_ATOMS: atom_id res chain seq x y z
N MET A 1 -7.04 -15.86 -0.69
CA MET A 1 -6.23 -15.79 -1.92
C MET A 1 -5.42 -14.48 -2.05
N GLN A 2 -5.95 -13.32 -1.62
CA GLN A 2 -5.18 -12.06 -1.57
C GLN A 2 -4.10 -12.08 -0.46
N LEU A 3 -4.42 -12.58 0.73
CA LEU A 3 -3.49 -12.73 1.87
C LEU A 3 -2.22 -13.51 1.53
N ALA A 4 -2.33 -14.65 0.84
CA ALA A 4 -1.15 -15.47 0.47
C ALA A 4 -0.17 -14.74 -0.46
N ARG A 5 -0.62 -13.74 -1.22
CA ARG A 5 0.28 -12.94 -2.08
C ARG A 5 0.95 -11.82 -1.32
N LEU A 6 0.20 -11.17 -0.42
CA LEU A 6 0.75 -10.18 0.49
C LEU A 6 1.85 -10.83 1.35
N ASP A 7 1.55 -12.01 1.91
CA ASP A 7 2.47 -12.84 2.67
C ASP A 7 3.75 -13.17 1.89
N GLY A 8 3.62 -13.73 0.69
CA GLY A 8 4.78 -14.04 -0.16
C GLY A 8 5.60 -12.80 -0.57
N MET A 9 4.97 -11.64 -0.77
CA MET A 9 5.69 -10.39 -1.06
C MET A 9 6.44 -9.86 0.17
N MET A 10 5.82 -9.92 1.36
CA MET A 10 6.44 -9.56 2.63
C MET A 10 7.62 -10.47 2.95
N GLU A 11 7.41 -11.79 2.90
CA GLU A 11 8.49 -12.77 3.08
C GLU A 11 9.62 -12.57 2.07
N GLY A 12 9.29 -12.28 0.81
CA GLY A 12 10.28 -12.02 -0.24
C GLY A 12 11.19 -10.84 0.09
N LEU A 13 10.63 -9.74 0.59
CA LEU A 13 11.40 -8.57 1.02
C LEU A 13 12.27 -8.86 2.25
N VAL A 14 11.71 -9.54 3.26
CA VAL A 14 12.46 -9.95 4.45
C VAL A 14 13.64 -10.84 4.06
N ARG A 15 13.41 -11.87 3.24
CA ARG A 15 14.46 -12.77 2.76
C ARG A 15 15.50 -12.01 1.95
N ARG A 16 15.09 -11.14 1.00
CA ARG A 16 16.03 -10.36 0.17
C ARG A 16 16.94 -9.47 1.03
N GLN A 17 16.41 -8.88 2.10
CA GLN A 17 17.21 -8.07 3.02
C GLN A 17 18.19 -8.93 3.82
N GLN A 18 17.76 -10.10 4.31
CA GLN A 18 18.65 -11.05 4.99
C GLN A 18 19.80 -11.50 4.10
N HIS A 19 19.52 -11.78 2.82
CA HIS A 19 20.53 -12.06 1.82
C HIS A 19 21.50 -10.88 1.65
N ALA A 20 20.99 -9.65 1.53
CA ALA A 20 21.80 -8.44 1.38
C ALA A 20 22.79 -8.23 2.54
N ILE A 21 22.30 -8.40 3.77
CA ILE A 21 23.06 -8.25 5.01
C ILE A 21 24.15 -9.33 5.09
N ARG A 22 23.78 -10.58 4.84
CA ARG A 22 24.71 -11.70 4.87
C ARG A 22 25.84 -11.53 3.85
N ASP A 23 25.48 -11.08 2.65
CA ASP A 23 26.42 -10.95 1.53
C ASP A 23 27.17 -9.60 1.56
N LYS A 24 26.93 -8.77 2.60
CA LYS A 24 27.53 -7.43 2.78
C LYS A 24 27.41 -6.56 1.54
N GLU A 25 26.23 -6.56 0.93
CA GLU A 25 25.96 -5.71 -0.23
C GLU A 25 26.14 -4.23 0.15
N VAL A 26 26.54 -3.41 -0.83
CA VAL A 26 26.72 -1.96 -0.64
C VAL A 26 25.43 -1.35 -0.07
N GLY A 27 25.56 -0.65 1.07
CA GLY A 27 24.40 -0.14 1.80
C GLY A 27 23.77 -1.13 2.78
N TYR A 28 24.45 -2.24 3.13
CA TYR A 28 24.09 -3.16 4.22
C TYR A 28 25.25 -3.45 5.18
N GLU A 29 26.30 -2.62 5.17
CA GLU A 29 27.58 -2.88 5.86
C GLU A 29 27.70 -2.34 7.30
N SER A 30 26.71 -1.59 7.79
CA SER A 30 26.71 -0.93 9.12
C SER A 30 25.76 -1.60 10.12
N TRP A 31 26.00 -1.38 11.42
CA TRP A 31 25.18 -1.90 12.54
C TRP A 31 23.85 -1.15 12.73
N ALA A 32 23.59 -0.09 11.96
CA ALA A 32 22.41 0.76 12.10
C ALA A 32 21.16 0.20 11.38
N TYR A 33 21.24 -1.00 10.78
CA TYR A 33 20.08 -1.61 10.12
C TYR A 33 19.16 -2.28 11.14
N MET A 34 17.93 -1.78 11.24
CA MET A 34 16.84 -2.59 11.77
C MET A 34 16.47 -3.63 10.71
N PRO A 35 16.50 -4.94 11.03
CA PRO A 35 15.98 -5.95 10.13
C PRO A 35 14.49 -5.69 9.92
N VAL A 36 14.10 -5.59 8.65
CA VAL A 36 12.70 -5.61 8.25
C VAL A 36 12.19 -7.01 8.56
N THR A 37 11.26 -7.08 9.50
CA THR A 37 10.58 -8.32 9.86
C THR A 37 9.24 -8.38 9.15
N PHE A 38 8.68 -9.59 9.09
CA PHE A 38 7.31 -9.77 8.62
C PHE A 38 6.32 -8.90 9.38
N LEU A 39 6.45 -8.83 10.72
CA LEU A 39 5.57 -8.03 11.57
C LEU A 39 5.65 -6.54 11.22
N VAL A 40 6.85 -6.00 11.02
CA VAL A 40 7.03 -4.58 10.63
C VAL A 40 6.39 -4.28 9.28
N LEU A 41 6.53 -5.17 8.29
CA LEU A 41 5.86 -4.99 7.00
C LEU A 41 4.35 -5.15 7.10
N TYR A 42 3.89 -6.08 7.94
CA TYR A 42 2.46 -6.28 8.18
C TYR A 42 1.84 -5.03 8.81
N GLU A 43 2.45 -4.49 9.87
CA GLU A 43 2.04 -3.25 10.52
C GLU A 43 2.04 -2.07 9.54
N LEU A 44 3.10 -1.93 8.73
CA LEU A 44 3.18 -0.90 7.69
C LEU A 44 2.01 -1.00 6.70
N ASN A 45 1.64 -2.22 6.30
CA ASN A 45 0.54 -2.47 5.37
C ASN A 45 -0.84 -2.45 6.03
N SER A 46 -0.91 -2.33 7.36
CA SER A 46 -2.14 -2.10 8.13
C SER A 46 -2.25 -0.66 8.64
N ASN A 47 -1.36 0.25 8.19
CA ASN A 47 -1.29 1.61 8.68
C ASN A 47 -2.61 2.39 8.48
N SER A 48 -3.40 2.07 7.44
CA SER A 48 -4.71 2.69 7.20
C SER A 48 -5.81 2.18 8.15
N GLU A 49 -5.66 0.99 8.71
CA GLU A 49 -6.67 0.37 9.59
C GLU A 49 -6.30 0.46 11.07
N ILE A 50 -5.02 0.66 11.40
CA ILE A 50 -4.53 0.51 12.77
C ILE A 50 -5.20 1.48 13.74
N GLY A 51 -5.50 2.71 13.31
CA GLY A 51 -6.22 3.69 14.13
C GLY A 51 -7.64 3.23 14.50
N GLU A 52 -8.36 2.62 13.56
CA GLU A 52 -9.70 2.06 13.82
C GLU A 52 -9.63 0.81 14.70
N ILE A 53 -8.67 -0.08 14.45
CA ILE A 53 -8.47 -1.30 15.24
C ILE A 53 -8.17 -0.95 16.69
N GLU A 54 -7.25 -0.01 16.91
CA GLU A 54 -6.93 0.46 18.26
C GLU A 54 -8.15 1.07 18.94
N SER A 55 -8.90 1.94 18.25
CA SER A 55 -10.14 2.52 18.77
C SER A 55 -11.19 1.47 19.09
N ALA A 56 -11.23 0.35 18.37
CA ALA A 56 -12.20 -0.72 18.60
C ALA A 56 -11.78 -1.67 19.74
N VAL A 57 -10.48 -1.85 19.96
CA VAL A 57 -9.92 -2.82 20.94
C VAL A 57 -9.62 -2.15 22.28
N THR A 58 -9.27 -0.86 22.30
CA THR A 58 -8.92 -0.14 23.52
C THR A 58 -10.10 0.67 24.05
N THR A 59 -10.52 0.37 25.28
CA THR A 59 -11.51 1.17 26.04
C THR A 59 -10.87 2.29 26.86
N GLU A 60 -9.53 2.28 27.00
CA GLU A 60 -8.76 3.28 27.73
C GLU A 60 -7.85 4.04 26.78
N VAL A 61 -8.04 5.36 26.71
CA VAL A 61 -7.20 6.28 25.94
C VAL A 61 -5.80 6.24 26.53
N GLN A 62 -4.88 5.52 25.87
CA GLN A 62 -3.46 5.60 26.17
C GLN A 62 -3.02 7.07 26.05
N LYS A 63 -2.30 7.57 27.07
CA LYS A 63 -1.61 8.89 27.01
C LYS A 63 -0.94 9.04 25.66
N GLU A 64 -1.17 10.18 24.99
CA GLU A 64 -0.63 10.50 23.67
C GLU A 64 0.85 10.08 23.56
N ASP A 65 1.14 9.01 22.80
CA ASP A 65 2.51 8.69 22.42
C ASP A 65 2.96 9.79 21.46
N PRO A 66 3.94 10.65 21.82
CA PRO A 66 4.36 11.75 20.96
C PRO A 66 5.00 11.28 19.65
N LEU A 67 5.35 9.99 19.53
CA LEU A 67 5.84 9.37 18.31
C LEU A 67 4.74 8.64 17.52
N ARG A 68 3.48 8.67 17.96
CA ARG A 68 2.37 7.96 17.33
C ARG A 68 2.20 8.35 15.87
N ILE A 69 2.16 9.65 15.56
CA ILE A 69 2.03 10.17 14.19
C ILE A 69 3.23 9.77 13.31
N SER A 70 4.41 9.59 13.91
CA SER A 70 5.61 9.13 13.19
C SER A 70 5.56 7.63 12.86
N ARG A 71 5.03 6.81 13.78
CA ARG A 71 4.88 5.36 13.59
C ARG A 71 3.70 5.02 12.70
N TYR A 72 2.58 5.70 12.91
CA TYR A 72 1.31 5.44 12.23
C TYR A 72 0.71 6.75 11.71
N PRO A 73 1.29 7.30 10.63
CA PRO A 73 0.87 8.59 10.09
C PRO A 73 -0.57 8.62 9.58
N MET A 74 -1.20 7.46 9.38
CA MET A 74 -2.60 7.32 9.00
C MET A 74 -3.51 6.79 10.12
N ALA A 75 -3.00 6.66 11.36
CA ALA A 75 -3.82 6.24 12.50
C ALA A 75 -4.66 7.38 13.10
N GLU A 76 -4.47 8.61 12.63
CA GLU A 76 -5.41 9.72 12.83
C GLU A 76 -6.39 9.76 11.65
N GLU A 77 -7.52 10.47 11.78
CA GLU A 77 -8.48 10.61 10.68
C GLU A 77 -7.85 11.28 9.45
N THR A 78 -7.27 10.49 8.56
CA THR A 78 -6.85 10.95 7.23
C THR A 78 -8.10 11.20 6.40
N LYS A 79 -8.22 12.41 5.86
CA LYS A 79 -9.29 12.78 4.93
C LYS A 79 -8.75 12.71 3.51
N CYS A 80 -9.63 12.47 2.54
CA CYS A 80 -9.29 12.58 1.12
C CYS A 80 -10.33 13.43 0.42
N SER A 81 -9.95 14.06 -0.70
CA SER A 81 -10.87 14.73 -1.61
C SER A 81 -10.83 14.05 -2.98
N ALA A 82 -11.99 13.81 -3.58
CA ALA A 82 -12.10 13.22 -4.91
C ALA A 82 -13.05 14.03 -5.80
N LEU A 83 -12.78 14.05 -7.11
CA LEU A 83 -13.65 14.69 -8.09
C LEU A 83 -13.87 13.74 -9.28
N ILE A 84 -15.13 13.55 -9.63
CA ILE A 84 -15.55 12.90 -10.88
C ILE A 84 -16.28 13.96 -11.68
N LYS A 85 -15.72 14.35 -12.82
CA LYS A 85 -16.24 15.41 -13.67
C LYS A 85 -16.39 14.90 -15.10
N LEU A 86 -17.65 14.83 -15.55
CA LEU A 86 -17.96 14.70 -16.97
C LEU A 86 -17.80 16.06 -17.65
N THR A 87 -17.02 16.09 -18.72
CA THR A 87 -16.88 17.23 -19.64
C THR A 87 -17.64 16.92 -20.94
N HIS A 88 -17.50 17.76 -21.96
CA HIS A 88 -18.13 17.50 -23.27
C HIS A 88 -17.54 16.26 -23.95
N ASP A 89 -16.22 16.05 -23.82
CA ASP A 89 -15.49 15.03 -24.56
C ASP A 89 -14.92 13.91 -23.66
N ASP A 90 -14.83 14.13 -22.34
CA ASP A 90 -14.10 13.26 -21.43
C ASP A 90 -14.78 13.04 -20.07
N LEU A 91 -14.39 11.95 -19.41
CA LEU A 91 -14.63 11.72 -17.99
C LEU A 91 -13.31 11.91 -17.21
N ILE A 92 -13.23 12.98 -16.43
CA ILE A 92 -12.09 13.26 -15.57
C ILE A 92 -12.37 12.69 -14.18
N VAL A 93 -11.44 11.91 -13.67
CA VAL A 93 -11.46 11.37 -12.31
C VAL A 93 -10.18 11.82 -11.63
N SER A 94 -10.28 12.38 -10.43
CA SER A 94 -9.12 12.77 -9.62
C SER A 94 -9.31 12.45 -8.15
N HIS A 95 -8.19 12.29 -7.45
CA HIS A 95 -8.10 12.01 -6.02
C HIS A 95 -6.96 12.81 -5.41
N ASN A 96 -7.14 13.28 -4.18
CA ASN A 96 -6.17 14.02 -3.40
C ASN A 96 -6.19 13.50 -1.96
N THR A 97 -5.20 12.67 -1.62
CA THR A 97 -5.00 12.14 -0.26
C THR A 97 -4.49 13.22 0.67
N TRP A 98 -5.08 13.37 1.86
CA TRP A 98 -4.51 14.20 2.91
C TRP A 98 -3.92 13.28 3.97
N THR A 99 -2.61 13.37 4.10
CA THR A 99 -1.85 12.64 5.11
C THR A 99 -0.74 13.55 5.64
N THR A 100 -0.05 13.09 6.68
CA THR A 100 1.08 13.79 7.27
C THR A 100 2.24 13.90 6.27
N TYR A 101 3.07 14.94 6.44
CA TYR A 101 4.23 15.14 5.55
C TYR A 101 5.29 14.05 5.64
N THR A 102 5.27 13.21 6.69
CA THR A 102 6.18 12.06 6.83
C THR A 102 5.90 10.97 5.79
N GLU A 103 4.70 10.93 5.19
CA GLU A 103 4.37 9.99 4.11
C GLU A 103 4.71 10.52 2.70
N MET A 104 5.32 11.70 2.55
CA MET A 104 5.64 12.24 1.22
C MET A 104 6.77 11.51 0.47
N LEU A 105 7.30 10.41 1.00
CA LEU A 105 8.13 9.49 0.21
C LEU A 105 7.22 8.60 -0.66
N ARG A 106 7.01 9.02 -1.92
CA ARG A 106 6.01 8.42 -2.83
C ARG A 106 6.64 7.52 -3.89
N VAL A 107 5.89 6.48 -4.27
CA VAL A 107 6.21 5.62 -5.41
C VAL A 107 4.94 5.34 -6.19
N TYR A 108 4.93 5.64 -7.48
CA TYR A 108 3.88 5.18 -8.38
C TYR A 108 4.21 3.75 -8.85
N LYS A 109 3.33 2.79 -8.57
CA LYS A 109 3.57 1.37 -8.85
C LYS A 109 2.76 0.92 -10.04
N SER A 110 3.39 0.20 -10.96
CA SER A 110 2.71 -0.47 -12.07
C SER A 110 3.04 -1.97 -12.00
N PHE A 111 2.01 -2.79 -11.81
CA PHE A 111 2.15 -4.24 -11.71
C PHE A 111 1.53 -4.93 -12.92
N SER A 112 2.25 -5.94 -13.41
CA SER A 112 1.80 -6.86 -14.44
C SER A 112 1.98 -8.29 -13.93
N PHE A 113 0.88 -9.04 -13.84
CA PHE A 113 0.84 -10.41 -13.36
C PHE A 113 0.38 -11.38 -14.45
N PRO A 114 1.13 -11.52 -15.57
CA PRO A 114 0.68 -12.34 -16.71
C PRO A 114 0.54 -13.83 -16.37
N HIS A 115 1.35 -14.32 -15.42
CA HIS A 115 1.36 -15.72 -15.00
C HIS A 115 0.21 -16.11 -14.08
N VAL A 116 -0.54 -15.14 -13.54
CA VAL A 116 -1.65 -15.41 -12.64
C VAL A 116 -2.84 -15.92 -13.43
N GLN A 117 -3.17 -17.20 -13.29
CA GLN A 117 -4.30 -17.84 -13.95
C GLN A 117 -5.34 -18.24 -12.91
N HIS A 118 -6.31 -17.36 -12.67
CA HIS A 118 -7.49 -17.66 -11.86
C HIS A 118 -8.73 -17.08 -12.53
N SER A 119 -9.81 -17.85 -12.60
CA SER A 119 -11.04 -17.49 -13.34
C SER A 119 -11.72 -16.24 -12.78
N SER A 120 -11.58 -15.97 -11.48
CA SER A 120 -12.13 -14.77 -10.85
C SER A 120 -11.33 -13.48 -11.14
N ILE A 121 -10.12 -13.58 -11.70
CA ILE A 121 -9.24 -12.42 -11.92
C ILE A 121 -9.47 -11.83 -13.32
N ARG A 122 -10.16 -10.68 -13.35
CA ARG A 122 -10.54 -9.96 -14.58
C ARG A 122 -9.43 -9.08 -15.16
N SER A 123 -8.57 -8.53 -14.30
CA SER A 123 -7.41 -7.75 -14.69
C SER A 123 -6.13 -8.33 -14.08
N ARG A 124 -5.06 -8.30 -14.87
CA ARG A 124 -3.70 -8.67 -14.47
C ARG A 124 -2.75 -7.47 -14.50
N GLN A 125 -3.27 -6.29 -14.82
CA GLN A 125 -2.51 -5.07 -14.93
C GLN A 125 -3.20 -4.00 -14.07
N LEU A 126 -2.45 -3.49 -13.10
CA LEU A 126 -2.91 -2.41 -12.24
C LEU A 126 -1.78 -1.41 -12.05
N SER A 127 -2.12 -0.14 -11.96
CA SER A 127 -1.18 0.91 -11.58
C SER A 127 -1.80 1.76 -10.50
N MET A 128 -1.01 2.23 -9.54
CA MET A 128 -1.53 2.94 -8.37
C MET A 128 -0.50 3.89 -7.78
N SER A 129 -0.97 4.95 -7.12
CA SER A 129 -0.11 5.71 -6.22
C SER A 129 0.11 4.92 -4.94
N SER A 130 1.31 4.98 -4.36
CA SER A 130 1.68 4.20 -3.19
C SER A 130 2.96 4.76 -2.55
N TYR A 131 3.53 4.00 -1.63
CA TYR A 131 4.64 4.36 -0.76
C TYR A 131 5.64 3.19 -0.70
N PRO A 132 6.95 3.40 -0.44
CA PRO A 132 7.90 2.31 -0.28
C PRO A 132 7.48 1.30 0.80
N GLY A 133 7.59 -0.01 0.53
CA GLY A 133 7.23 -1.06 1.48
C GLY A 133 5.73 -1.40 1.57
N TYR A 134 4.84 -0.54 1.06
CA TYR A 134 3.42 -0.84 0.94
C TYR A 134 3.17 -1.77 -0.25
N PHE A 135 2.22 -2.69 -0.17
CA PHE A 135 1.82 -3.57 -1.28
C PHE A 135 0.45 -3.17 -1.85
N SER A 136 -0.31 -2.38 -1.10
CA SER A 136 -1.53 -1.70 -1.51
C SER A 136 -1.29 -0.20 -1.73
N SER A 137 -2.30 0.46 -2.30
CA SER A 137 -2.40 1.91 -2.23
C SER A 137 -3.17 2.25 -0.97
N THR A 138 -2.64 3.13 -0.13
CA THR A 138 -3.38 3.73 0.98
C THR A 138 -3.98 5.09 0.59
N ASP A 139 -3.66 5.55 -0.62
CA ASP A 139 -4.38 6.63 -1.29
C ASP A 139 -5.68 6.14 -1.94
N ASP A 140 -5.83 4.82 -2.12
CA ASP A 140 -6.90 4.19 -2.90
C ASP A 140 -7.07 4.73 -4.32
N TRP A 141 -5.98 5.19 -4.95
CA TRP A 141 -5.97 5.59 -6.36
C TRP A 141 -5.40 4.50 -7.26
N LEU A 142 -6.29 3.77 -7.94
CA LEU A 142 -5.92 2.63 -8.80
C LEU A 142 -6.48 2.78 -10.22
N ILE A 143 -5.64 2.46 -11.20
CA ILE A 143 -6.00 2.28 -12.61
C ILE A 143 -5.87 0.80 -12.93
N VAL A 144 -7.00 0.17 -13.22
CA VAL A 144 -7.08 -1.27 -13.51
C VAL A 144 -7.42 -1.49 -14.98
N ARG A 145 -6.55 -2.20 -15.71
CA ARG A 145 -6.76 -2.53 -17.13
C ARG A 145 -7.40 -3.90 -17.27
N GLY A 146 -8.68 -3.97 -17.62
CA GLY A 146 -9.30 -5.28 -17.86
C GLY A 146 -10.77 -5.28 -18.23
N TRP A 147 -11.41 -4.13 -18.40
CA TRP A 147 -12.80 -4.10 -18.82
C TRP A 147 -12.90 -4.30 -20.32
N ARG A 148 -13.10 -5.55 -20.76
CA ARG A 148 -13.77 -5.80 -22.03
C ARG A 148 -15.26 -5.67 -21.74
N VAL A 149 -15.88 -4.57 -22.20
CA VAL A 149 -17.33 -4.56 -22.39
C VAL A 149 -17.61 -5.73 -23.35
N PRO A 150 -18.44 -6.73 -23.00
CA PRO A 150 -18.92 -7.67 -24.00
C PRO A 150 -19.48 -6.83 -25.13
N SER A 151 -18.99 -7.00 -26.35
CA SER A 151 -19.57 -6.34 -27.52
C SER A 151 -21.05 -6.71 -27.57
N ILE A 152 -21.91 -5.81 -27.11
CA ILE A 152 -23.32 -5.77 -27.49
C ILE A 152 -23.30 -5.21 -28.91
N LEU A 153 -22.87 -6.05 -29.85
CA LEU A 153 -23.26 -5.89 -31.23
C LEU A 153 -24.58 -6.65 -31.38
N ALA A 154 -25.54 -5.92 -31.94
CA ALA A 154 -26.96 -6.21 -32.12
C ALA A 154 -27.26 -7.56 -32.78
#